data_AF-A0A3A5WV21-F1
#
_entry.id   AF-A0A3A5WV21-F1
#
_cell.length_a   1.000
_cell.length_b   1.000
_cell.length_c   1.000
_cell.angle_alpha   90.00
_cell.angle_beta   90.00
_cell.angle_gamma   90.00
#
_symmetry.space_group_name_H-M   'P 1'
#
loop_
_entity.id
_entity.type
_entity.pdbx_description
1 polymer ?
#
loop_
_entity_poly.entity_id
_entity_poly.type
_entity_poly.pdbx_seq_one_letter_code
_entity_poly.pdbx_strand_id
1 'polypeptide(L)'
;MGKGDRKTRKGKRFVGSSRKRTKLNCYGINKKEQKKIIDYQQEAAYAIKHNIVPYGDIFDFEGTPNEKQYKVLYLFCRENLNIHYRRKSISHTSFLFSNDFSINAKARKKNNQNVILINIGLIQNCIDKYLYNYALNDFITSKEPYLVDRFDSSLSYLAFQINTQFTYYHELAHLFQFSTISKEQELQEIGGDDKFDIIKHKLEINADTYSSICISTHIYQYINKTFGNDINQDFASKTITIFGVCLLEYIINFTSEYDLYFDKYSHPHPLIRLLNIILNITNHFSQIPIWREKGIILNVNSLFRDIIDFHKELEDNKVFKSGFSNFISQYIVNMEKIVSYTSKIIHWDNSEFTDAMSIWNKHVETLD
;
A
#
# COMPACT_ATOMS: atom_id res chain seq x y z
N MET A 1 -61.90 -2.58 -51.34
CA MET A 1 -60.78 -1.61 -51.44
C MET A 1 -60.66 -0.97 -50.06
N GLY A 2 -59.66 -1.10 -49.20
CA GLY A 2 -58.29 -1.63 -49.15
C GLY A 2 -57.73 -1.14 -47.79
N LYS A 3 -57.41 -2.02 -46.83
CA LYS A 3 -56.07 -2.26 -46.24
C LYS A 3 -55.27 -0.95 -46.03
N GLY A 4 -54.97 -0.47 -44.82
CA GLY A 4 -54.28 -1.15 -43.72
C GLY A 4 -52.81 -1.36 -44.07
N ASP A 5 -51.89 -0.48 -43.65
CA ASP A 5 -50.55 -0.86 -43.18
C ASP A 5 -49.58 0.30 -42.82
N ARG A 6 -48.90 0.07 -41.68
CA ARG A 6 -47.47 0.26 -41.38
C ARG A 6 -46.79 1.61 -41.65
N LYS A 7 -46.60 2.36 -40.56
CA LYS A 7 -45.31 3.06 -40.34
C LYS A 7 -44.31 2.09 -39.71
N THR A 8 -43.48 1.51 -40.56
CA THR A 8 -42.36 0.63 -40.18
C THR A 8 -41.32 1.37 -39.33
N ARG A 9 -41.09 0.87 -38.11
CA ARG A 9 -39.83 1.02 -37.38
C ARG A 9 -38.68 0.52 -38.26
N LYS A 10 -37.77 1.40 -38.67
CA LYS A 10 -36.42 1.00 -39.07
C LYS A 10 -35.50 1.18 -37.87
N GLY A 11 -35.06 0.05 -37.33
CA GLY A 11 -34.18 -0.01 -36.17
C GLY A 11 -32.84 0.69 -36.43
N LYS A 12 -32.37 1.44 -35.44
CA LYS A 12 -30.94 1.63 -35.25
C LYS A 12 -30.47 0.53 -34.30
N ARG A 13 -29.66 -0.36 -34.87
CA ARG A 13 -28.88 -1.38 -34.19
C ARG A 13 -28.29 -0.83 -32.89
N PHE A 14 -28.51 -1.55 -31.80
CA PHE A 14 -27.61 -1.58 -30.67
C PHE A 14 -26.22 -1.93 -31.20
N VAL A 15 -25.34 -0.93 -31.31
CA VAL A 15 -23.91 -1.16 -31.41
C VAL A 15 -23.43 -1.09 -29.99
N GLY A 16 -23.06 -2.25 -29.44
CA GLY A 16 -22.51 -2.40 -28.11
C GLY A 16 -21.37 -1.40 -27.92
N SER A 17 -21.58 -0.44 -27.02
CA SER A 17 -20.49 0.36 -26.49
C SER A 17 -19.63 -0.59 -25.67
N SER A 18 -18.58 -1.11 -26.28
CA SER A 18 -17.48 -1.75 -25.58
C SER A 18 -16.89 -0.71 -24.64
N ARG A 19 -17.35 -0.70 -23.40
CA ARG A 19 -16.70 0.05 -22.31
C ARG A 19 -15.27 -0.44 -22.25
N LYS A 20 -14.33 0.35 -22.76
CA LYS A 20 -12.89 0.15 -22.53
C LYS A 20 -12.69 0.21 -21.02
N ARG A 21 -12.51 -0.95 -20.41
CA ARG A 21 -12.12 -1.11 -19.00
C ARG A 21 -10.71 -0.54 -18.86
N THR A 22 -10.58 0.56 -18.14
CA THR A 22 -9.31 1.18 -17.78
C THR A 22 -9.09 0.90 -16.30
N LYS A 23 -8.05 0.11 -16.00
CA LYS A 23 -7.61 -0.28 -14.64
C LYS A 23 -7.35 0.93 -13.74
N LEU A 24 -7.35 0.75 -12.41
CA LEU A 24 -6.67 1.66 -11.47
C LEU A 24 -5.29 2.01 -12.00
N ASN A 25 -5.18 3.25 -12.45
CA ASN A 25 -3.96 4.01 -12.47
C ASN A 25 -4.38 5.31 -11.79
N CYS A 26 -4.12 5.41 -10.48
CA CYS A 26 -4.48 6.57 -9.65
C CYS A 26 -3.71 7.83 -10.06
N TYR A 27 -2.75 7.69 -10.98
CA TYR A 27 -2.29 8.75 -11.86
C TYR A 27 -2.81 8.43 -13.26
N GLY A 28 -3.68 9.27 -13.80
CA GLY A 28 -3.93 9.25 -15.23
C GLY A 28 -2.58 9.37 -15.92
N ILE A 29 -2.13 8.31 -16.61
CA ILE A 29 -0.95 8.39 -17.47
C ILE A 29 -1.26 9.49 -18.47
N ASN A 30 -0.70 10.67 -18.24
CA ASN A 30 -0.80 11.76 -19.17
C ASN A 30 0.01 11.31 -20.40
N LYS A 31 -0.66 10.87 -21.47
CA LYS A 31 -0.02 10.34 -22.68
C LYS A 31 1.01 11.30 -23.29
N LYS A 32 0.96 12.59 -22.93
CA LYS A 32 1.90 13.62 -23.37
C LYS A 32 3.19 13.71 -22.54
N GLU A 33 3.27 13.08 -21.37
CA GLU A 33 4.44 13.09 -20.48
C GLU A 33 5.28 11.80 -20.52
N GLN A 34 5.04 10.90 -21.49
CA GLN A 34 5.94 9.78 -21.83
C GLN A 34 7.31 10.21 -22.41
N LYS A 35 7.83 11.38 -22.02
CA LYS A 35 9.21 11.77 -22.32
C LYS A 35 10.14 11.11 -21.29
N LYS A 36 10.74 9.98 -21.72
CA LYS A 36 11.78 9.18 -21.06
C LYS A 36 11.43 8.72 -19.63
N ILE A 37 10.41 7.87 -19.50
CA ILE A 37 10.45 6.90 -18.39
C ILE A 37 11.69 6.03 -18.67
N ILE A 38 12.65 6.01 -17.76
CA ILE A 38 13.80 5.12 -17.83
C ILE A 38 13.24 3.70 -17.89
N ASP A 39 13.69 2.93 -18.87
CA ASP A 39 13.30 1.53 -18.99
C ASP A 39 13.95 0.71 -17.86
N TYR A 40 13.29 -0.36 -17.39
CA TYR A 40 13.79 -1.15 -16.26
C TYR A 40 15.23 -1.63 -16.48
N GLN A 41 15.54 -2.07 -17.70
CA GLN A 41 16.88 -2.48 -18.11
C GLN A 41 17.92 -1.35 -18.01
N GLN A 42 17.53 -0.13 -18.35
CA GLN A 42 18.42 1.03 -18.25
C GLN A 42 18.71 1.38 -16.78
N GLU A 43 17.71 1.21 -15.91
CA GLU A 43 17.85 1.43 -14.49
C GLU A 43 18.72 0.36 -13.81
N ALA A 44 18.53 -0.91 -14.17
CA ALA A 44 19.41 -2.00 -13.76
C ALA A 44 20.85 -1.76 -14.21
N ALA A 45 21.05 -1.39 -15.48
CA ALA A 45 22.37 -1.05 -16.01
C ALA A 45 23.01 0.15 -15.29
N TYR A 46 22.22 1.16 -14.93
CA TYR A 46 22.70 2.29 -14.12
C TYR A 46 23.17 1.82 -12.74
N ALA A 47 22.38 1.00 -12.05
CA ALA A 47 22.72 0.52 -10.72
C ALA A 47 23.98 -0.35 -10.69
N ILE A 48 24.15 -1.20 -11.70
CA ILE A 48 25.37 -2.03 -11.87
C ILE A 48 26.58 -1.13 -12.14
N LYS A 49 26.46 -0.20 -13.10
CA LYS A 49 27.56 0.71 -13.48
C LYS A 49 28.08 1.54 -12.30
N HIS A 50 27.20 1.92 -11.37
CA HIS A 50 27.55 2.74 -10.21
C HIS A 50 27.77 1.91 -8.93
N ASN A 51 27.89 0.58 -9.05
CA ASN A 51 28.12 -0.35 -7.92
C ASN A 51 27.09 -0.18 -6.77
N ILE A 52 25.85 0.14 -7.11
CA ILE A 52 24.74 0.26 -6.16
C ILE A 52 24.27 -1.14 -5.77
N VAL A 53 24.08 -2.00 -6.78
CA VAL A 53 23.59 -3.38 -6.66
C VAL A 53 24.39 -4.28 -7.63
N PRO A 54 24.88 -5.45 -7.18
CA PRO A 54 25.51 -6.42 -8.07
C PRO A 54 24.56 -6.94 -9.15
N TYR A 55 25.07 -7.25 -10.34
CA TYR A 55 24.27 -7.79 -11.45
C TYR A 55 23.48 -9.06 -11.05
N GLY A 56 24.13 -10.01 -10.36
CA GLY A 56 23.51 -11.28 -9.95
C GLY A 56 22.37 -11.13 -8.94
N ASP A 57 22.29 -9.98 -8.28
CA ASP A 57 21.26 -9.68 -7.28
C ASP A 57 20.03 -9.01 -7.91
N ILE A 58 20.09 -8.58 -9.17
CA ILE A 58 18.97 -7.93 -9.85
C ILE A 58 18.17 -8.98 -10.62
N PHE A 59 16.87 -9.03 -10.35
CA PHE A 59 15.94 -9.87 -11.09
C PHE A 59 15.45 -9.16 -12.36
N ASP A 60 15.56 -9.85 -13.49
CA ASP A 60 14.92 -9.45 -14.74
C ASP A 60 13.57 -10.19 -14.88
N PHE A 61 12.48 -9.43 -14.88
CA PHE A 61 11.13 -9.97 -14.98
C PHE A 61 10.64 -10.15 -16.43
N GLU A 62 11.42 -9.75 -17.44
CA GLU A 62 11.02 -9.89 -18.84
C GLU A 62 10.90 -11.37 -19.25
N GLY A 63 9.76 -11.72 -19.85
CA GLY A 63 9.49 -13.11 -20.26
C GLY A 63 9.19 -14.07 -19.11
N THR A 64 9.16 -13.61 -17.85
CA THR A 64 8.81 -14.45 -16.71
C THR A 64 7.30 -14.55 -16.53
N PRO A 65 6.79 -15.57 -15.82
CA PRO A 65 5.43 -15.54 -15.28
C PRO A 65 5.23 -14.24 -14.49
N ASN A 66 4.03 -13.67 -14.58
CA ASN A 66 3.67 -12.42 -13.90
C ASN A 66 4.46 -11.16 -14.34
N GLU A 67 5.17 -11.15 -15.48
CA GLU A 67 5.84 -9.97 -16.06
C GLU A 67 4.98 -8.70 -15.97
N LYS A 68 3.68 -8.84 -16.28
CA LYS A 68 2.71 -7.74 -16.23
C LYS A 68 2.57 -7.12 -14.84
N GLN A 69 2.59 -7.91 -13.79
CA GLN A 69 2.46 -7.45 -12.40
C GLN A 69 3.73 -6.69 -11.99
N TYR A 70 4.90 -7.27 -12.25
CA TYR A 70 6.18 -6.60 -12.02
C TYR A 70 6.28 -5.27 -12.77
N LYS A 71 5.93 -5.26 -14.06
CA LYS A 71 5.96 -4.06 -14.89
C LYS A 71 5.02 -2.96 -14.40
N VAL A 72 3.80 -3.32 -13.99
CA VAL A 72 2.84 -2.33 -13.45
C VAL A 72 3.34 -1.73 -12.14
N LEU A 73 3.89 -2.55 -11.24
CA LEU A 73 4.46 -2.07 -9.98
C LEU A 73 5.68 -1.19 -10.24
N TYR A 74 6.61 -1.62 -11.09
CA TYR A 74 7.77 -0.84 -11.49
C TYR A 74 7.39 0.55 -12.01
N LEU A 75 6.46 0.63 -12.96
CA LEU A 75 6.04 1.90 -13.55
C LEU A 75 5.41 2.83 -12.51
N PHE A 76 4.63 2.28 -11.57
CA PHE A 76 4.08 3.05 -10.46
C PHE A 76 5.18 3.62 -9.56
N CYS A 77 6.09 2.76 -9.07
CA CYS A 77 7.17 3.15 -8.18
C CYS A 77 8.10 4.17 -8.85
N ARG A 78 8.43 3.95 -10.13
CA ARG A 78 9.31 4.82 -10.89
C ARG A 78 8.74 6.22 -11.07
N GLU A 79 7.45 6.31 -11.41
CA GLU A 79 6.77 7.60 -11.55
C GLU A 79 6.68 8.32 -10.20
N ASN A 80 6.35 7.59 -9.12
CA ASN A 80 6.29 8.19 -7.79
C ASN A 80 7.66 8.71 -7.33
N LEU A 81 8.73 7.94 -7.52
CA LEU A 81 10.10 8.41 -7.24
C LEU A 81 10.48 9.63 -8.09
N ASN A 82 10.04 9.72 -9.35
CA ASN A 82 10.27 10.89 -10.20
C ASN A 82 9.58 12.14 -9.64
N ILE A 83 8.37 12.01 -9.10
CA ILE A 83 7.66 13.12 -8.43
C ILE A 83 8.49 13.62 -7.25
N HIS A 84 8.98 12.73 -6.39
CA HIS A 84 9.78 13.11 -5.21
C HIS A 84 11.16 13.68 -5.57
N TYR A 85 11.77 13.18 -6.65
CA TYR A 85 13.01 13.74 -7.19
C TYR A 85 12.79 15.19 -7.70
N ARG A 86 11.73 15.43 -8.48
CA ARG A 86 11.38 16.79 -8.98
C ARG A 86 11.08 17.76 -7.84
N ARG A 87 10.47 17.26 -6.77
CA ARG A 87 10.21 17.99 -5.51
C ARG A 87 11.44 18.17 -4.63
N LYS A 88 12.61 17.69 -5.05
CA LYS A 88 13.87 17.73 -4.29
C LYS A 88 13.75 17.11 -2.89
N SER A 89 12.83 16.16 -2.71
CA SER A 89 12.63 15.45 -1.43
C SER A 89 13.61 14.30 -1.26
N ILE A 90 14.08 13.73 -2.36
CA ILE A 90 15.13 12.70 -2.43
C ILE A 90 16.06 13.00 -3.60
N SER A 91 17.30 12.52 -3.52
CA SER A 91 18.20 12.44 -4.67
C SER A 91 17.74 11.36 -5.65
N HIS A 92 18.49 11.15 -6.74
CA HIS A 92 18.19 10.08 -7.68
C HIS A 92 18.17 8.74 -6.96
N THR A 93 17.07 8.01 -7.12
CA THR A 93 16.82 6.73 -6.45
C THR A 93 16.53 5.68 -7.52
N SER A 94 17.20 4.53 -7.44
CA SER A 94 16.86 3.35 -8.24
C SER A 94 15.79 2.50 -7.54
N PHE A 95 14.91 1.88 -8.30
CA PHE A 95 13.95 0.87 -7.84
C PHE A 95 14.17 -0.39 -8.67
N LEU A 96 14.50 -1.50 -8.00
CA LEU A 96 14.80 -2.77 -8.66
C LEU A 96 14.14 -3.93 -7.91
N PHE A 97 13.91 -5.03 -8.61
CA PHE A 97 13.57 -6.30 -7.99
C PHE A 97 14.85 -7.08 -7.72
N SER A 98 14.97 -7.66 -6.53
CA SER A 98 16.11 -8.50 -6.19
C SER A 98 15.84 -9.96 -6.52
N ASN A 99 16.87 -10.72 -6.87
CA ASN A 99 16.78 -12.15 -7.16
C ASN A 99 16.70 -13.04 -5.89
N ASP A 100 16.17 -12.49 -4.80
CA ASP A 100 16.01 -13.16 -3.51
C ASP A 100 14.57 -13.67 -3.35
N PHE A 101 14.43 -14.93 -2.96
CA PHE A 101 13.15 -15.61 -2.78
C PHE A 101 12.54 -15.42 -1.39
N SER A 102 13.21 -14.70 -0.48
CA SER A 102 12.64 -14.34 0.82
C SER A 102 11.57 -13.25 0.71
N ILE A 103 10.67 -13.21 1.70
CA ILE A 103 9.62 -12.19 1.81
C ILE A 103 10.24 -10.96 2.47
N ASN A 104 10.87 -10.09 1.69
CA ASN A 104 11.51 -8.89 2.23
C ASN A 104 11.55 -7.75 1.21
N ALA A 105 11.74 -6.54 1.72
CA ALA A 105 12.10 -5.36 0.95
C ALA A 105 13.14 -4.57 1.73
N LYS A 106 13.87 -3.68 1.05
CA LYS A 106 14.84 -2.81 1.71
C LYS A 106 15.02 -1.49 1.00
N ALA A 107 15.34 -0.48 1.79
CA ALA A 107 15.78 0.82 1.37
C ALA A 107 17.24 0.99 1.78
N ARG A 108 18.08 1.35 0.82
CA ARG A 108 19.52 1.51 1.04
C ARG A 108 20.00 2.84 0.46
N LYS A 109 20.88 3.49 1.22
CA LYS A 109 21.74 4.58 0.74
C LYS A 109 23.18 4.08 0.68
N LYS A 110 23.77 4.06 -0.52
CA LYS A 110 25.15 3.58 -0.75
C LYS A 110 25.83 4.49 -1.77
N ASN A 111 27.08 4.93 -1.52
CA ASN A 111 27.81 5.83 -2.42
C ASN A 111 27.03 7.10 -2.83
N ASN A 112 26.26 7.68 -1.90
CA ASN A 112 25.36 8.82 -2.13
C ASN A 112 24.26 8.56 -3.20
N GLN A 113 24.00 7.30 -3.51
CA GLN A 113 22.90 6.84 -4.34
C GLN A 113 21.87 6.13 -3.45
N ASN A 114 20.59 6.30 -3.77
CA ASN A 114 19.51 5.62 -3.08
C ASN A 114 19.02 4.46 -3.92
N VAL A 115 18.60 3.38 -3.27
CA VAL A 115 17.93 2.26 -3.93
C VAL A 115 16.83 1.68 -3.05
N ILE A 116 15.72 1.32 -3.67
CA ILE A 116 14.71 0.42 -3.11
C ILE A 116 14.85 -0.92 -3.82
N LEU A 117 14.96 -1.99 -3.04
CA LEU A 117 15.00 -3.36 -3.52
C LEU A 117 13.82 -4.13 -2.94
N ILE A 118 13.00 -4.69 -3.82
CA ILE A 118 11.93 -5.60 -3.41
C ILE A 118 12.29 -7.02 -3.86
N ASN A 119 12.31 -7.95 -2.91
CA ASN A 119 12.60 -9.34 -3.21
C ASN A 119 11.49 -9.97 -4.06
N ILE A 120 11.85 -10.81 -5.03
CA ILE A 120 10.85 -11.55 -5.82
C ILE A 120 9.97 -12.44 -4.95
N GLY A 121 10.50 -12.96 -3.83
CA GLY A 121 9.72 -13.71 -2.85
C GLY A 121 8.56 -12.92 -2.25
N LEU A 122 8.77 -11.63 -1.95
CA LEU A 122 7.71 -10.74 -1.46
C LEU A 122 6.59 -10.58 -2.50
N ILE A 123 6.96 -10.29 -3.75
CA ILE A 123 5.98 -10.10 -4.83
C ILE A 123 5.21 -11.39 -5.10
N GLN A 124 5.90 -12.53 -5.14
CA GLN A 124 5.27 -13.83 -5.35
C GLN A 124 4.31 -14.17 -4.20
N ASN A 125 4.71 -13.94 -2.94
CA ASN A 125 3.82 -14.10 -1.80
C ASN A 125 2.57 -13.20 -1.90
N CYS A 126 2.72 -11.94 -2.35
CA CYS A 126 1.58 -11.06 -2.60
C CYS A 126 0.67 -11.57 -3.72
N ILE A 127 1.23 -12.15 -4.78
CA ILE A 127 0.47 -12.74 -5.87
C ILE A 127 -0.35 -13.93 -5.37
N ASP A 128 0.29 -14.84 -4.64
CA ASP A 128 -0.36 -16.07 -4.18
C ASP A 128 -1.43 -15.79 -3.12
N LYS A 129 -1.16 -14.87 -2.18
CA LYS A 129 -2.09 -14.56 -1.08
C LYS A 129 -3.22 -13.61 -1.44
N TYR A 130 -3.02 -12.72 -2.41
CA TYR A 130 -4.01 -11.70 -2.75
C TYR A 130 -4.50 -11.81 -4.18
N LEU A 131 -3.62 -11.76 -5.17
CA LEU A 131 -4.02 -11.73 -6.58
C LEU A 131 -4.81 -12.98 -6.99
N TYR A 132 -4.43 -14.15 -6.47
CA TYR A 132 -5.11 -15.43 -6.74
C TYR A 132 -6.07 -15.87 -5.63
N ASN A 133 -6.42 -14.97 -4.70
CA ASN A 133 -7.35 -15.28 -3.63
C ASN A 133 -8.81 -15.18 -4.11
N TYR A 134 -9.27 -16.18 -4.85
CA TYR A 134 -10.65 -16.23 -5.35
C TYR A 134 -11.67 -16.26 -4.21
N ALA A 135 -11.34 -16.89 -3.08
CA ALA A 135 -12.21 -16.94 -1.89
C ALA A 135 -12.53 -15.53 -1.35
N LEU A 136 -11.56 -14.61 -1.38
CA LEU A 136 -11.79 -13.21 -1.02
C LEU A 136 -12.79 -12.53 -1.97
N ASN A 137 -12.65 -12.75 -3.28
CA ASN A 137 -13.62 -12.19 -4.23
C ASN A 137 -15.02 -12.75 -4.00
N ASP A 138 -15.14 -14.08 -3.86
CA ASP A 138 -16.42 -14.76 -3.72
C ASP A 138 -17.14 -14.34 -2.43
N PHE A 139 -16.40 -14.32 -1.31
CA PHE A 139 -16.94 -13.91 -0.01
C PHE A 139 -17.47 -12.48 -0.06
N ILE A 140 -16.68 -11.52 -0.55
CA ILE A 140 -17.07 -10.11 -0.57
C ILE A 140 -18.18 -9.85 -1.59
N THR A 141 -18.16 -10.54 -2.75
CA THR A 141 -19.25 -10.45 -3.74
C THR A 141 -20.56 -10.99 -3.16
N SER A 142 -20.53 -12.05 -2.36
CA SER A 142 -21.73 -12.58 -1.72
C SER A 142 -22.34 -11.62 -0.69
N LYS A 143 -21.49 -10.88 0.03
CA LYS A 143 -21.90 -9.98 1.12
C LYS A 143 -22.25 -8.58 0.62
N GLU A 144 -21.50 -8.07 -0.35
CA GLU A 144 -21.58 -6.69 -0.84
C GLU A 144 -21.64 -6.63 -2.39
N PRO A 145 -22.58 -7.32 -3.05
CA PRO A 145 -22.60 -7.45 -4.51
C PRO A 145 -22.68 -6.09 -5.22
N TYR A 146 -23.51 -5.18 -4.71
CA TYR A 146 -23.69 -3.84 -5.28
C TYR A 146 -22.44 -2.96 -5.16
N LEU A 147 -21.60 -3.19 -4.14
CA LEU A 147 -20.35 -2.48 -3.97
C LEU A 147 -19.30 -3.00 -4.98
N VAL A 148 -19.14 -4.32 -5.04
CA VAL A 148 -18.14 -4.99 -5.89
C VAL A 148 -18.42 -4.75 -7.38
N ASP A 149 -19.70 -4.73 -7.79
CA ASP A 149 -20.11 -4.45 -9.16
C ASP A 149 -19.66 -3.07 -9.68
N ARG A 150 -19.36 -2.14 -8.76
CA ARG A 150 -18.86 -0.80 -9.09
C ARG A 150 -17.36 -0.75 -9.27
N PHE A 151 -16.62 -1.72 -8.73
CA PHE A 151 -15.15 -1.73 -8.82
C PHE A 151 -14.67 -1.93 -10.25
N ASP A 152 -13.56 -1.24 -10.61
CA ASP A 152 -13.02 -1.32 -11.97
C ASP A 152 -12.14 -2.56 -12.21
N SER A 153 -11.82 -3.29 -11.14
CA SER A 153 -10.94 -4.47 -11.08
C SER A 153 -11.42 -5.45 -10.00
N SER A 154 -10.96 -6.70 -10.03
CA SER A 154 -11.28 -7.66 -8.96
C SER A 154 -10.69 -7.20 -7.62
N LEU A 155 -11.37 -7.52 -6.52
CA LEU A 155 -10.90 -7.15 -5.20
C LEU A 155 -9.52 -7.73 -4.89
N SER A 156 -9.26 -8.99 -5.27
CA SER A 156 -7.94 -9.62 -5.20
C SER A 156 -6.82 -8.81 -5.85
N TYR A 157 -7.11 -8.22 -7.02
CA TYR A 157 -6.13 -7.39 -7.72
C TYR A 157 -5.91 -6.06 -7.00
N LEU A 158 -6.98 -5.45 -6.47
CA LEU A 158 -6.88 -4.21 -5.67
C LEU A 158 -6.11 -4.45 -4.37
N ALA A 159 -6.35 -5.57 -3.69
CA ALA A 159 -5.61 -5.98 -2.49
C ALA A 159 -4.11 -6.16 -2.80
N PHE A 160 -3.78 -6.86 -3.90
CA PHE A 160 -2.40 -6.97 -4.38
C PHE A 160 -1.75 -5.59 -4.60
N GLN A 161 -2.47 -4.67 -5.25
CA GLN A 161 -1.95 -3.32 -5.49
C GLN A 161 -1.71 -2.56 -4.18
N ILE A 162 -2.68 -2.54 -3.27
CA ILE A 162 -2.56 -1.80 -1.99
C ILE A 162 -1.37 -2.32 -1.18
N ASN A 163 -1.21 -3.65 -1.08
CA ASN A 163 -0.15 -4.24 -0.26
C ASN A 163 1.24 -4.01 -0.85
N THR A 164 1.41 -4.16 -2.17
CA THR A 164 2.70 -3.88 -2.83
C THR A 164 3.05 -2.38 -2.82
N GLN A 165 2.05 -1.51 -2.94
CA GLN A 165 2.24 -0.06 -2.82
C GLN A 165 2.58 0.35 -1.38
N PHE A 166 2.00 -0.31 -0.37
CA PHE A 166 2.31 -0.05 1.03
C PHE A 166 3.80 -0.28 1.30
N THR A 167 4.34 -1.45 0.90
CA THR A 167 5.77 -1.73 1.05
C THR A 167 6.63 -0.73 0.29
N TYR A 168 6.27 -0.38 -0.94
CA TYR A 168 7.00 0.68 -1.65
C TYR A 168 7.03 2.00 -0.86
N TYR A 169 5.90 2.44 -0.31
CA TYR A 169 5.85 3.67 0.47
C TYR A 169 6.62 3.57 1.78
N HIS A 170 6.69 2.38 2.38
CA HIS A 170 7.45 2.12 3.59
C HIS A 170 8.95 2.29 3.31
N GLU A 171 9.45 1.65 2.25
CA GLU A 171 10.83 1.79 1.82
C GLU A 171 11.17 3.22 1.35
N LEU A 172 10.21 3.89 0.70
CA LEU A 172 10.37 5.30 0.34
C LEU A 172 10.53 6.19 1.59
N ALA A 173 9.79 5.90 2.66
CA ALA A 173 9.89 6.66 3.91
C ALA A 173 11.29 6.53 4.53
N HIS A 174 11.89 5.34 4.50
CA HIS A 174 13.28 5.16 4.92
C HIS A 174 14.26 6.01 4.09
N LEU A 175 14.05 6.13 2.78
CA LEU A 175 14.89 7.02 1.97
C LEU A 175 14.73 8.51 2.34
N PHE A 176 13.54 8.94 2.76
CA PHE A 176 13.38 10.28 3.34
C PHE A 176 14.14 10.41 4.65
N GLN A 177 14.05 9.41 5.53
CA GLN A 177 14.75 9.38 6.81
C GLN A 177 16.27 9.49 6.63
N PHE A 178 16.83 8.87 5.59
CA PHE A 178 18.26 8.91 5.27
C PHE A 178 18.70 10.15 4.46
N SER A 179 17.77 11.06 4.13
CA SER A 179 18.05 12.15 3.19
C SER A 179 19.18 13.08 3.65
N THR A 180 19.27 13.36 4.94
CA THR A 180 20.29 14.22 5.58
C THR A 180 21.57 13.48 5.98
N ILE A 181 21.56 12.15 5.98
CA ILE A 181 22.66 11.33 6.48
C ILE A 181 23.70 11.11 5.38
N SER A 182 24.97 11.41 5.64
CA SER A 182 26.05 11.22 4.67
C SER A 182 26.57 9.77 4.62
N LYS A 183 26.39 9.01 5.70
CA LYS A 183 26.83 7.62 5.84
C LYS A 183 25.91 6.66 5.07
N GLU A 184 26.44 5.48 4.76
CA GLU A 184 25.64 4.38 4.25
C GLU A 184 24.61 3.94 5.30
N GLN A 185 23.39 3.65 4.86
CA GLN A 185 22.27 3.24 5.69
C GLN A 185 21.47 2.16 4.95
N GLU A 186 20.93 1.20 5.69
CA GLU A 186 20.04 0.15 5.19
C GLU A 186 19.04 -0.22 6.28
N LEU A 187 17.76 -0.30 5.90
CA LEU A 187 16.68 -0.90 6.69
C LEU A 187 15.92 -1.88 5.78
N GLN A 188 15.30 -2.89 6.40
CA GLN A 188 14.64 -4.00 5.71
C GLN A 188 13.34 -4.35 6.44
N GLU A 189 12.28 -4.70 5.70
CA GLU A 189 10.94 -4.92 6.25
C GLU A 189 10.86 -6.03 7.33
N ILE A 190 11.62 -7.11 7.17
CA ILE A 190 11.75 -8.15 8.21
C ILE A 190 13.07 -7.95 8.96
N GLY A 191 12.96 -7.59 10.26
CA GLY A 191 14.10 -7.54 11.16
C GLY A 191 14.82 -8.88 11.29
N GLY A 192 16.16 -8.86 11.27
CA GLY A 192 16.95 -10.02 11.69
C GLY A 192 17.01 -10.16 13.21
N ASP A 193 17.79 -11.14 13.70
CA ASP A 193 18.14 -11.37 15.12
C ASP A 193 18.97 -10.22 15.76
N ASP A 194 18.99 -9.06 15.11
CA ASP A 194 19.62 -7.85 15.58
C ASP A 194 19.06 -7.44 16.95
N LYS A 195 19.95 -6.90 17.80
CA LYS A 195 19.59 -6.41 19.12
C LYS A 195 18.59 -5.26 19.04
N PHE A 196 17.80 -5.12 20.11
CA PHE A 196 16.87 -4.02 20.30
C PHE A 196 17.55 -2.65 20.14
N ASP A 197 16.91 -1.81 19.32
CA ASP A 197 17.26 -0.41 19.12
C ASP A 197 15.99 0.43 19.01
N ILE A 198 15.77 1.30 20.02
CA ILE A 198 14.60 2.16 20.07
C ILE A 198 14.53 3.13 18.89
N ILE A 199 15.67 3.55 18.33
CA ILE A 199 15.70 4.45 17.18
C ILE A 199 15.19 3.72 15.94
N LYS A 200 15.64 2.47 15.71
CA LYS A 200 15.09 1.65 14.61
C LYS A 200 13.58 1.47 14.77
N HIS A 201 13.10 1.18 15.98
CA HIS A 201 11.65 1.07 16.23
C HIS A 201 10.87 2.35 15.91
N LYS A 202 11.43 3.53 16.21
CA LYS A 202 10.86 4.82 15.82
C LYS A 202 10.85 5.02 14.30
N LEU A 203 11.93 4.63 13.60
CA LEU A 203 12.02 4.71 12.15
C LEU A 203 10.95 3.84 11.46
N GLU A 204 10.76 2.61 11.93
CA GLU A 204 9.72 1.70 11.44
C GLU A 204 8.31 2.28 11.59
N ILE A 205 7.97 2.78 12.78
CA ILE A 205 6.63 3.37 13.03
C ILE A 205 6.41 4.64 12.21
N ASN A 206 7.46 5.45 12.02
CA ASN A 206 7.39 6.62 11.16
C ASN A 206 7.18 6.23 9.68
N ALA A 207 7.86 5.18 9.21
CA ALA A 207 7.68 4.65 7.86
C ALA A 207 6.28 4.06 7.65
N ASP A 208 5.77 3.30 8.62
CA ASP A 208 4.40 2.79 8.62
C ASP A 208 3.36 3.92 8.60
N THR A 209 3.59 4.99 9.34
CA THR A 209 2.70 6.17 9.40
C THR A 209 2.64 6.87 8.04
N TYR A 210 3.79 7.13 7.42
CA TYR A 210 3.88 7.71 6.08
C TYR A 210 3.14 6.84 5.04
N SER A 211 3.39 5.53 5.08
CA SER A 211 2.78 4.57 4.16
C SER A 211 1.27 4.48 4.32
N SER A 212 0.79 4.47 5.57
CA SER A 212 -0.64 4.46 5.91
C SER A 212 -1.37 5.66 5.32
N ILE A 213 -0.76 6.84 5.37
CA ILE A 213 -1.35 8.08 4.82
C ILE A 213 -1.33 8.07 3.29
N CYS A 214 -0.25 7.59 2.67
CA CYS A 214 -0.18 7.42 1.22
C CYS A 214 -1.24 6.45 0.70
N ILE A 215 -1.40 5.30 1.35
CA ILE A 215 -2.43 4.31 1.00
C ILE A 215 -3.83 4.85 1.25
N SER A 216 -4.07 5.54 2.36
CA SER A 216 -5.36 6.18 2.62
C SER A 216 -5.72 7.19 1.53
N THR A 217 -4.73 7.93 1.03
CA THR A 217 -4.91 8.86 -0.09
C THR A 217 -5.28 8.14 -1.38
N HIS A 218 -4.64 7.01 -1.70
CA HIS A 218 -5.01 6.19 -2.86
C HIS A 218 -6.41 5.61 -2.74
N ILE A 219 -6.78 5.11 -1.56
CA ILE A 219 -8.12 4.59 -1.29
C ILE A 219 -9.16 5.70 -1.42
N TYR A 220 -8.90 6.89 -0.87
CA TYR A 220 -9.75 8.08 -1.04
C TYR A 220 -9.95 8.42 -2.52
N GLN A 221 -8.87 8.51 -3.29
CA GLN A 221 -8.92 8.81 -4.73
C GLN A 221 -9.71 7.74 -5.49
N TYR A 222 -9.51 6.46 -5.14
CA TYR A 222 -10.24 5.36 -5.75
C TYR A 222 -11.73 5.41 -5.46
N ILE A 223 -12.13 5.64 -4.20
CA ILE A 223 -13.53 5.77 -3.79
C ILE A 223 -14.19 6.91 -4.56
N ASN A 224 -13.56 8.08 -4.62
CA ASN A 224 -14.12 9.22 -5.37
C ASN A 224 -14.20 8.96 -6.86
N LYS A 225 -13.21 8.30 -7.47
CA LYS A 225 -13.25 7.92 -8.89
C LYS A 225 -14.36 6.91 -9.18
N THR A 226 -14.56 5.95 -8.29
CA THR A 226 -15.47 4.80 -8.47
C THR A 226 -16.92 5.18 -8.26
N PHE A 227 -17.21 5.95 -7.21
CA PHE A 227 -18.57 6.30 -6.83
C PHE A 227 -18.97 7.70 -7.29
N GLY A 228 -18.00 8.62 -7.46
CA GLY A 228 -18.27 9.98 -7.93
C GLY A 228 -19.29 10.71 -7.06
N ASN A 229 -20.43 11.07 -7.66
CA ASN A 229 -21.54 11.72 -6.97
C ASN A 229 -22.41 10.74 -6.17
N ASP A 230 -22.32 9.43 -6.45
CA ASP A 230 -23.10 8.39 -5.76
C ASP A 230 -22.46 7.95 -4.43
N ILE A 231 -21.33 8.55 -4.05
CA ILE A 231 -20.65 8.23 -2.80
C ILE A 231 -21.57 8.51 -1.61
N ASN A 232 -21.65 7.54 -0.70
CA ASN A 232 -22.41 7.65 0.54
C ASN A 232 -21.64 6.99 1.69
N GLN A 233 -22.18 7.10 2.91
CA GLN A 233 -21.58 6.55 4.13
C GLN A 233 -21.20 5.07 3.99
N ASP A 234 -22.12 4.25 3.48
CA ASP A 234 -21.98 2.80 3.38
C ASP A 234 -20.88 2.40 2.39
N PHE A 235 -20.85 3.01 1.21
CA PHE A 235 -19.82 2.75 0.21
C PHE A 235 -18.44 3.17 0.69
N ALA A 236 -18.33 4.33 1.36
CA ALA A 236 -17.07 4.80 1.89
C ALA A 236 -16.58 3.87 3.02
N SER A 237 -17.40 3.63 4.04
CA SER A 237 -17.00 2.81 5.20
C SER A 237 -16.63 1.40 4.78
N LYS A 238 -17.47 0.71 3.98
CA LYS A 238 -17.20 -0.67 3.55
C LYS A 238 -15.96 -0.79 2.67
N THR A 239 -15.74 0.15 1.74
CA THR A 239 -14.54 0.11 0.90
C THR A 239 -13.27 0.28 1.75
N ILE A 240 -13.29 1.21 2.72
CA ILE A 240 -12.17 1.40 3.64
C ILE A 240 -11.96 0.18 4.51
N THR A 241 -13.03 -0.42 5.04
CA THR A 241 -12.97 -1.64 5.84
C THR A 241 -12.36 -2.79 5.05
N ILE A 242 -12.85 -3.06 3.83
CA ILE A 242 -12.36 -4.14 2.96
C ILE A 242 -10.86 -3.96 2.63
N PHE A 243 -10.41 -2.75 2.34
CA PHE A 243 -9.00 -2.50 2.07
C PHE A 243 -8.14 -2.51 3.32
N GLY A 244 -8.67 -2.02 4.44
CA GLY A 244 -8.03 -2.08 5.74
C GLY A 244 -7.73 -3.51 6.15
N VAL A 245 -8.68 -4.45 6.01
CA VAL A 245 -8.45 -5.86 6.34
C VAL A 245 -7.44 -6.55 5.43
N CYS A 246 -7.37 -6.17 4.15
CA CYS A 246 -6.36 -6.70 3.24
C CYS A 246 -4.95 -6.26 3.64
N LEU A 247 -4.80 -5.03 4.11
CA LEU A 247 -3.55 -4.50 4.63
C LEU A 247 -3.20 -5.13 5.99
N LEU A 248 -4.19 -5.33 6.88
CA LEU A 248 -3.98 -6.05 8.13
C LEU A 248 -3.39 -7.43 7.91
N GLU A 249 -4.03 -8.21 7.03
CA GLU A 249 -3.56 -9.55 6.67
C GLU A 249 -2.12 -9.51 6.14
N TYR A 250 -1.77 -8.43 5.44
CA TYR A 250 -0.44 -8.25 4.88
C TYR A 250 0.63 -8.05 5.95
N ILE A 251 0.39 -7.15 6.91
CA ILE A 251 1.35 -6.83 7.97
C ILE A 251 1.65 -8.04 8.87
N ILE A 252 0.64 -8.87 9.14
CA ILE A 252 0.80 -10.08 9.96
C ILE A 252 1.76 -11.08 9.29
N ASN A 253 1.86 -11.06 7.96
CA ASN A 253 2.73 -11.99 7.23
C ASN A 253 4.24 -11.68 7.36
N PHE A 254 4.61 -10.56 7.97
CA PHE A 254 6.02 -10.19 8.21
C PHE A 254 6.59 -10.73 9.52
N THR A 255 5.83 -11.58 10.22
CA THR A 255 6.32 -12.22 11.44
C THR A 255 6.06 -13.71 11.48
N SER A 256 7.00 -14.42 12.09
CA SER A 256 6.80 -15.77 12.62
C SER A 256 6.55 -15.76 14.13
N GLU A 257 6.75 -14.62 14.78
CA GLU A 257 6.60 -14.44 16.22
C GLU A 257 5.17 -14.01 16.55
N TYR A 258 4.45 -14.89 17.22
CA TYR A 258 3.11 -14.65 17.75
C TYR A 258 3.13 -14.05 19.16
N ASP A 259 4.25 -14.22 19.87
CA ASP A 259 4.42 -13.72 21.23
C ASP A 259 4.76 -12.23 21.22
N LEU A 260 3.90 -11.45 21.87
CA LEU A 260 4.07 -10.00 21.97
C LEU A 260 5.40 -9.64 22.65
N TYR A 261 6.16 -8.79 21.99
CA TYR A 261 7.37 -8.17 22.54
C TYR A 261 7.35 -6.65 22.35
N PHE A 262 8.19 -5.95 23.11
CA PHE A 262 8.31 -4.49 23.05
C PHE A 262 9.75 -4.07 22.80
N ASP A 263 10.66 -4.57 23.63
CA ASP A 263 12.08 -4.23 23.68
C ASP A 263 12.98 -5.39 23.19
N LYS A 264 12.48 -6.14 22.21
CA LYS A 264 13.22 -7.21 21.52
C LYS A 264 13.32 -6.88 20.03
N TYR A 265 14.35 -7.44 19.41
CA TYR A 265 14.60 -7.34 17.96
C TYR A 265 14.76 -5.91 17.44
N SER A 266 15.19 -5.80 16.18
CA SER A 266 15.39 -4.51 15.52
C SER A 266 14.10 -3.77 15.15
N HIS A 267 12.95 -4.45 15.12
CA HIS A 267 11.66 -3.92 14.64
C HIS A 267 10.58 -4.06 15.71
N PRO A 268 9.61 -3.12 15.80
CA PRO A 268 8.47 -3.25 16.69
C PRO A 268 7.67 -4.51 16.38
N HIS A 269 7.04 -5.10 17.40
CA HIS A 269 6.19 -6.25 17.18
C HIS A 269 5.06 -5.91 16.17
N PRO A 270 4.76 -6.77 15.20
CA PRO A 270 3.79 -6.50 14.14
C PRO A 270 2.41 -6.09 14.63
N LEU A 271 1.93 -6.61 15.77
CA LEU A 271 0.70 -6.13 16.40
C LEU A 271 0.74 -4.61 16.68
N ILE A 272 1.87 -4.10 17.15
CA ILE A 272 2.04 -2.67 17.45
C ILE A 272 2.04 -1.86 16.14
N ARG A 273 2.78 -2.33 15.12
CA ARG A 273 2.80 -1.74 13.77
C ARG A 273 1.40 -1.70 13.17
N LEU A 274 0.69 -2.82 13.22
CA LEU A 274 -0.67 -3.02 12.74
C LEU A 274 -1.67 -2.04 13.36
N LEU A 275 -1.68 -1.93 14.69
CA LEU A 275 -2.57 -1.01 15.41
C LEU A 275 -2.26 0.45 15.03
N ASN A 276 -0.98 0.80 14.90
CA ASN A 276 -0.55 2.12 14.43
C ASN A 276 -1.05 2.41 13.00
N ILE A 277 -0.91 1.45 12.09
CA ILE A 277 -1.35 1.59 10.69
C ILE A 277 -2.85 1.84 10.61
N ILE A 278 -3.68 1.03 11.28
CA ILE A 278 -5.14 1.21 11.25
C ILE A 278 -5.57 2.50 11.92
N LEU A 279 -4.93 2.89 13.04
CA LEU A 279 -5.23 4.16 13.67
C LEU A 279 -4.94 5.34 12.73
N ASN A 280 -3.81 5.32 12.01
CA ASN A 280 -3.48 6.36 11.04
C ASN A 280 -4.45 6.40 9.85
N ILE A 281 -4.83 5.24 9.31
CA ILE A 281 -5.81 5.14 8.22
C ILE A 281 -7.15 5.72 8.66
N THR A 282 -7.69 5.24 9.77
CA THR A 282 -9.00 5.66 10.27
C THR A 282 -9.04 7.12 10.68
N ASN A 283 -7.96 7.62 11.30
CA ASN A 283 -7.80 9.04 11.62
C ASN A 283 -7.75 9.90 10.35
N HIS A 284 -6.96 9.52 9.34
CA HIS A 284 -6.87 10.23 8.06
C HIS A 284 -8.26 10.38 7.41
N PHE A 285 -9.01 9.28 7.31
CA PHE A 285 -10.36 9.30 6.74
C PHE A 285 -11.36 10.13 7.54
N SER A 286 -11.25 10.13 8.87
CA SER A 286 -12.14 10.93 9.72
C SER A 286 -11.98 12.43 9.49
N GLN A 287 -10.82 12.86 8.98
CA GLN A 287 -10.46 14.27 8.82
C GLN A 287 -10.77 14.85 7.43
N ILE A 288 -11.30 14.06 6.50
CA ILE A 288 -11.55 14.50 5.11
C ILE A 288 -12.73 15.49 5.06
N PRO A 289 -12.51 16.80 4.76
CA PRO A 289 -13.56 17.81 4.85
C PRO A 289 -14.67 17.61 3.81
N ILE A 290 -14.31 17.31 2.56
CA ILE A 290 -15.23 17.15 1.43
C ILE A 290 -16.27 16.05 1.69
N TRP A 291 -15.91 15.00 2.44
CA TRP A 291 -16.84 13.93 2.79
C TRP A 291 -17.79 14.34 3.91
N ARG A 292 -17.32 15.12 4.89
CA ARG A 292 -18.18 15.69 5.93
C ARG A 292 -19.24 16.62 5.33
N GLU A 293 -18.87 17.42 4.32
CA GLU A 293 -19.80 18.29 3.58
C GLU A 293 -20.89 17.48 2.84
N LYS A 294 -20.57 16.24 2.42
CA LYS A 294 -21.53 15.29 1.82
C LYS A 294 -22.31 14.47 2.85
N GLY A 295 -22.17 14.74 4.14
CA GLY A 295 -22.83 14.00 5.22
C GLY A 295 -22.20 12.63 5.51
N ILE A 296 -21.01 12.34 4.98
CA ILE A 296 -20.25 11.13 5.27
C ILE A 296 -19.39 11.40 6.52
N ILE A 297 -19.73 10.75 7.62
CA ILE A 297 -19.09 10.93 8.93
C ILE A 297 -18.45 9.61 9.34
N LEU A 298 -17.13 9.53 9.21
CA LEU A 298 -16.35 8.36 9.58
C LEU A 298 -15.82 8.53 11.00
N ASN A 299 -16.41 7.79 11.94
CA ASN A 299 -15.93 7.75 13.32
C ASN A 299 -14.71 6.83 13.43
N VAL A 300 -13.60 7.34 13.96
CA VAL A 300 -12.32 6.60 14.09
C VAL A 300 -12.52 5.28 14.83
N ASN A 301 -13.15 5.30 16.01
CA ASN A 301 -13.32 4.10 16.84
C ASN A 301 -14.26 3.06 16.21
N SER A 302 -15.31 3.51 15.54
CA SER A 302 -16.22 2.59 14.82
C SER A 302 -15.49 1.92 13.67
N LEU A 303 -14.87 2.71 12.79
CA LEU A 303 -14.20 2.19 11.61
C LEU A 303 -13.01 1.30 11.97
N PHE A 304 -12.29 1.63 13.04
CA PHE A 304 -11.23 0.80 13.59
C PHE A 304 -11.78 -0.58 13.99
N ARG A 305 -12.88 -0.62 14.76
CA ARG A 305 -13.52 -1.88 15.15
C ARG A 305 -14.07 -2.63 13.94
N ASP A 306 -14.72 -1.96 13.01
CA ASP A 306 -15.26 -2.57 11.79
C ASP A 306 -14.15 -3.30 11.01
N ILE A 307 -12.95 -2.72 10.92
CA ILE A 307 -11.78 -3.37 10.30
C ILE A 307 -11.37 -4.63 11.09
N ILE A 308 -11.20 -4.53 12.41
CA ILE A 308 -10.77 -5.67 13.24
C ILE A 308 -11.80 -6.81 13.19
N ASP A 309 -13.08 -6.49 13.38
CA ASP A 309 -14.17 -7.47 13.40
C ASP A 309 -14.35 -8.12 12.03
N PHE A 310 -14.21 -7.36 10.95
CA PHE A 310 -14.32 -7.90 9.59
C PHE A 310 -13.13 -8.78 9.21
N HIS A 311 -11.93 -8.49 9.71
CA HIS A 311 -10.79 -9.40 9.53
C HIS A 311 -11.06 -10.74 10.21
N LYS A 312 -11.53 -10.72 11.47
CA LYS A 312 -11.91 -11.93 12.18
C LYS A 312 -12.98 -12.73 11.42
N GLU A 313 -13.98 -12.07 10.85
CA GLU A 313 -14.99 -12.74 10.04
C GLU A 313 -14.38 -13.45 8.81
N LEU A 314 -13.40 -12.83 8.14
CA LEU A 314 -12.69 -13.45 7.01
C LEU A 314 -11.86 -14.65 7.45
N GLU A 315 -11.26 -14.60 8.64
CA GLU A 315 -10.53 -15.74 9.24
C GLU A 315 -11.48 -16.89 9.61
N ASP A 316 -12.60 -16.60 10.27
CA ASP A 316 -13.63 -17.59 10.65
C ASP A 316 -14.21 -18.31 9.40
N ASN A 317 -14.29 -17.61 8.27
CA ASN A 317 -14.72 -18.16 6.99
C ASN A 317 -13.57 -18.75 6.13
N LYS A 318 -12.36 -18.88 6.70
CA LYS A 318 -11.16 -19.46 6.05
C LYS A 318 -10.71 -18.74 4.79
N VAL A 319 -11.14 -17.48 4.61
CA VAL A 319 -10.65 -16.59 3.53
C VAL A 319 -9.23 -16.14 3.84
N PHE A 320 -8.97 -15.81 5.10
CA PHE A 320 -7.64 -15.56 5.66
C PHE A 320 -7.25 -16.65 6.66
N LYS A 321 -5.94 -16.83 6.86
CA LYS A 321 -5.37 -17.95 7.63
C LYS A 321 -4.14 -17.53 8.45
N SER A 322 -4.00 -16.25 8.73
CA SER A 322 -2.83 -15.66 9.38
C SER A 322 -2.73 -15.94 10.89
N GLY A 323 -3.82 -16.36 11.55
CA GLY A 323 -3.87 -16.50 13.01
C GLY A 323 -4.13 -15.17 13.71
N PHE A 324 -4.81 -14.22 13.06
CA PHE A 324 -5.07 -12.87 13.56
C PHE A 324 -5.80 -12.86 14.91
N SER A 325 -6.73 -13.78 15.11
CA SER A 325 -7.46 -13.91 16.38
C SER A 325 -6.53 -14.08 17.58
N ASN A 326 -5.38 -14.76 17.40
CA ASN A 326 -4.37 -14.88 18.45
C ASN A 326 -3.71 -13.53 18.75
N PHE A 327 -3.34 -12.77 17.72
CA PHE A 327 -2.76 -11.43 17.88
C PHE A 327 -3.70 -10.46 18.61
N ILE A 328 -5.00 -10.47 18.30
CA ILE A 328 -5.97 -9.58 18.96
C ILE A 328 -6.20 -9.98 20.42
N SER A 329 -6.15 -11.27 20.75
CA SER A 329 -6.22 -11.69 22.16
C SER A 329 -5.07 -11.10 23.00
N GLN A 330 -3.86 -11.01 22.43
CA GLN A 330 -2.70 -10.40 23.09
C GLN A 330 -2.89 -8.90 23.33
N TYR A 331 -3.57 -8.19 22.41
CA TYR A 331 -3.90 -6.78 22.57
C TYR A 331 -4.79 -6.54 23.80
N ILE A 332 -5.86 -7.32 23.95
CA ILE A 332 -6.82 -7.15 25.06
C ILE A 332 -6.11 -7.31 26.41
N VAL A 333 -5.20 -8.28 26.53
CA VAL A 333 -4.47 -8.56 27.78
C VAL A 333 -3.39 -7.50 28.07
N ASN A 334 -2.80 -6.89 27.04
CA ASN A 334 -1.62 -6.02 27.18
C ASN A 334 -1.86 -4.56 26.76
N MET A 335 -3.12 -4.12 26.68
CA MET A 335 -3.50 -2.82 26.11
C MET A 335 -2.71 -1.64 26.70
N GLU A 336 -2.59 -1.56 28.03
CA GLU A 336 -1.86 -0.46 28.69
C GLU A 336 -0.38 -0.41 28.28
N LYS A 337 0.28 -1.58 28.21
CA LYS A 337 1.69 -1.68 27.79
C LYS A 337 1.86 -1.32 26.32
N ILE A 338 0.94 -1.77 25.47
CA ILE A 338 0.92 -1.41 24.05
C ILE A 338 0.78 0.09 23.89
N VAL A 339 -0.20 0.73 24.55
CA VAL A 339 -0.39 2.19 24.48
C VAL A 339 0.85 2.94 24.97
N SER A 340 1.42 2.52 26.11
CA SER A 340 2.64 3.13 26.66
C SER A 340 3.82 3.02 25.70
N TYR A 341 4.05 1.83 25.14
CA TYR A 341 5.16 1.60 24.22
C TYR A 341 4.96 2.32 22.88
N THR A 342 3.76 2.25 22.30
CA THR A 342 3.39 2.96 21.08
C THR A 342 3.59 4.47 21.24
N SER A 343 3.21 5.05 22.39
CA SER A 343 3.44 6.48 22.68
C SER A 343 4.93 6.83 22.67
N LYS A 344 5.79 5.95 23.19
CA LYS A 344 7.25 6.12 23.21
C LYS A 344 7.86 6.12 21.80
N ILE A 345 7.37 5.26 20.91
CA ILE A 345 7.94 5.08 19.56
C ILE A 345 7.31 6.01 18.50
N ILE A 346 6.09 6.51 18.72
CA ILE A 346 5.48 7.53 17.83
C ILE A 346 6.11 8.91 18.06
N HIS A 347 6.54 9.22 19.28
CA HIS A 347 7.16 10.51 19.57
C HIS A 347 8.50 10.68 18.84
N TRP A 348 8.49 11.56 17.83
CA TRP A 348 9.67 11.90 17.06
C TRP A 348 10.50 12.98 17.77
N ASP A 349 11.64 12.56 18.33
CA ASP A 349 12.63 13.40 19.01
C ASP A 349 14.04 13.21 18.40
N ASN A 350 14.12 12.56 17.24
CA ASN A 350 15.38 12.22 16.60
C ASN A 350 15.88 13.37 15.70
N SER A 351 17.12 13.81 15.92
CA SER A 351 17.79 14.87 15.14
C SER A 351 18.76 14.35 14.07
N GLU A 352 19.09 13.06 14.08
CA GLU A 352 19.96 12.41 13.10
C GLU A 352 19.21 12.07 11.81
N PHE A 353 17.99 11.55 11.94
CA PHE A 353 17.13 11.16 10.83
C PHE A 353 16.10 12.24 10.54
N THR A 354 15.65 12.30 9.29
CA THR A 354 14.53 13.16 8.90
C THR A 354 13.20 12.48 9.19
N ASP A 355 12.24 13.20 9.75
CA ASP A 355 10.86 12.72 9.87
C ASP A 355 10.22 12.61 8.47
N ALA A 356 9.81 11.41 8.05
CA ALA A 356 9.13 11.19 6.77
C ALA A 356 7.80 11.97 6.67
N MET A 357 7.11 12.17 7.80
CA MET A 357 5.88 12.96 7.85
C MET A 357 6.13 14.45 7.62
N SER A 358 7.30 14.97 7.99
CA SER A 358 7.69 16.34 7.65
C SER A 358 7.79 16.54 6.12
N ILE A 359 8.17 15.51 5.36
CA ILE A 359 8.21 15.57 3.90
C ILE A 359 6.79 15.55 3.33
N TRP A 360 5.89 14.74 3.88
CA TRP A 360 4.47 14.76 3.51
C TRP A 360 3.85 16.15 3.71
N ASN A 361 3.97 16.69 4.93
CA ASN A 361 3.34 17.96 5.31
C ASN A 361 3.81 19.14 4.47
N LYS A 362 5.11 19.20 4.13
CA LYS A 362 5.68 20.24 3.24
C LYS A 362 4.96 20.35 1.90
N HIS A 363 4.44 19.25 1.35
CA HIS A 363 3.78 19.26 0.04
C HIS A 363 2.26 19.41 0.13
N VAL A 364 1.68 19.22 1.32
CA VAL A 364 0.26 19.51 1.58
C VAL A 364 0.07 21.03 1.77
N GLU A 365 0.95 21.68 2.53
CA GLU A 365 0.89 23.12 2.82
C GLU A 365 1.11 24.00 1.58
N THR A 366 1.75 23.48 0.52
CA THR A 366 1.99 24.20 -0.73
C THR A 366 0.82 24.16 -1.72
N LEU A 367 -0.30 23.52 -1.35
CA LEU A 367 -1.51 23.42 -2.18
C LEU A 367 -2.62 24.39 -1.74
N ASP A 368 -2.41 25.13 -0.65
CA ASP A 368 -3.12 26.36 -0.30
C ASP A 368 -2.36 27.57 -0.88
#